data_AF-A0A2E2U5R3-F1
#
_entry.id   AF-A0A2E2U5R3-F1
#
_cell.length_a   1.000
_cell.length_b   1.000
_cell.length_c   1.000
_cell.angle_alpha   90.00
_cell.angle_beta   90.00
_cell.angle_gamma   90.00
#
_symmetry.space_group_name_H-M   'P 1'
#
loop_
_entity.id
_entity.type
_entity.pdbx_description
1 polymer ?
#
loop_
_entity_poly.entity_id
_entity_poly.type
_entity_poly.pdbx_seq_one_letter_code
_entity_poly.pdbx_strand_id
1 'polypeptide(L)'
;MKSLFPNPFLVKSLIFSILIFKVSGAHAMEIIIQTEIGAPKMASSIKERLIQKYYLPSNRIKIYRVKNCESKERFRLEWCLKKTGDLLELPNKNNSLIKTSLLVFRRIKNDQ
;
A
#
# COMPACT_ATOMS: atom_id res chain seq x y z
N MET A 1 -16.07 -48.00 26.59
CA MET A 1 -16.29 -46.59 26.22
C MET A 1 -14.97 -45.99 25.75
N LYS A 2 -14.77 -45.80 24.44
CA LYS A 2 -13.57 -45.14 23.90
C LYS A 2 -13.79 -43.63 23.95
N SER A 3 -12.93 -42.95 24.69
CA SER A 3 -12.95 -41.50 24.83
C SER A 3 -12.61 -40.86 23.47
N LEU A 4 -13.52 -40.01 22.98
CA LEU A 4 -13.28 -39.11 21.86
C LEU A 4 -12.60 -37.84 22.40
N PHE A 5 -11.30 -37.88 22.67
CA PHE A 5 -10.53 -36.65 22.78
C PHE A 5 -9.71 -36.45 21.51
N PRO A 6 -9.92 -35.33 20.77
CA PRO A 6 -9.16 -35.07 19.56
C PRO A 6 -7.68 -34.89 19.94
N ASN A 7 -6.82 -35.52 19.14
CA ASN A 7 -5.38 -35.52 19.35
C ASN A 7 -4.86 -34.07 19.39
N PRO A 8 -4.20 -33.60 20.47
CA PRO A 8 -3.85 -32.19 20.66
C PRO A 8 -2.91 -31.65 19.56
N PHE A 9 -2.19 -32.54 18.87
CA PHE A 9 -1.36 -32.21 17.72
C PHE A 9 -2.18 -31.77 16.49
N LEU A 10 -3.30 -32.44 16.23
CA LEU A 10 -4.23 -32.10 15.14
C LEU A 10 -4.90 -30.75 15.39
N VAL A 11 -5.29 -30.48 16.64
CA VAL A 11 -5.92 -29.21 17.02
C VAL A 11 -4.96 -28.02 16.85
N LYS A 12 -3.68 -28.18 17.25
CA LYS A 12 -2.65 -27.15 17.06
C LYS A 12 -2.34 -26.88 15.58
N SER A 13 -2.27 -27.93 14.77
CA SER A 13 -2.05 -27.81 13.31
C SER A 13 -3.21 -27.06 12.63
N LEU A 14 -4.45 -27.35 13.02
CA LEU A 14 -5.64 -26.67 12.48
C LEU A 14 -5.64 -25.18 12.82
N ILE A 15 -5.31 -24.81 14.06
CA ILE A 15 -5.25 -23.40 14.50
C ILE A 15 -4.17 -22.62 13.71
N PHE A 16 -3.02 -23.24 13.46
CA PHE A 16 -1.95 -22.61 12.67
C PHE A 16 -2.37 -22.38 11.21
N SER A 17 -3.07 -23.34 10.60
CA SER A 17 -3.60 -23.17 9.24
C SER A 17 -4.64 -22.05 9.13
N ILE A 18 -5.53 -21.90 10.12
CA ILE A 18 -6.51 -20.80 10.17
C ILE A 18 -5.83 -19.44 10.31
N LEU A 19 -4.72 -19.37 11.08
CA LEU A 19 -3.94 -18.15 11.22
C LEU A 19 -3.30 -17.73 9.89
N ILE A 20 -2.70 -18.66 9.13
CA ILE A 20 -2.06 -18.35 7.84
C ILE A 20 -3.06 -17.80 6.82
N PHE A 21 -4.28 -18.33 6.76
CA PHE A 21 -5.35 -17.81 5.89
C PHE A 21 -5.79 -16.37 6.25
N LYS A 22 -5.60 -15.93 7.50
CA LYS A 22 -5.93 -14.55 7.92
C LYS A 22 -4.83 -13.54 7.59
N VAL A 23 -3.57 -13.98 7.48
CA VAL A 23 -2.45 -13.09 7.10
C VAL A 23 -2.47 -12.77 5.60
N SER A 24 -3.14 -13.58 4.79
CA SER A 24 -3.30 -13.37 3.33
C SER A 24 -4.00 -12.05 2.96
N GLY A 25 -4.70 -11.43 3.91
CA GLY A 25 -5.36 -10.13 3.76
C GLY A 25 -4.47 -8.92 4.08
N ALA A 26 -3.17 -9.11 4.35
CA ALA A 26 -2.25 -8.01 4.56
C ALA A 26 -2.08 -7.23 3.24
N HIS A 27 -2.89 -6.19 3.06
CA HIS A 27 -2.71 -5.21 2.00
C HIS A 27 -1.35 -4.54 2.21
N ALA A 28 -0.36 -4.97 1.44
CA ALA A 28 0.92 -4.34 1.45
C ALA A 28 0.75 -2.87 1.02
N MET A 29 1.47 -1.96 1.68
CA MET A 29 1.38 -0.51 1.45
C MET A 29 1.54 -0.18 -0.05
N GLU A 30 0.56 0.52 -0.61
CA GLU A 30 0.57 1.00 -1.99
C GLU A 30 0.50 2.53 -2.03
N ILE A 31 1.22 3.11 -2.99
CA ILE A 31 1.09 4.51 -3.35
C ILE A 31 0.26 4.59 -4.63
N ILE A 32 -0.78 5.42 -4.61
CA ILE A 32 -1.64 5.66 -5.76
C ILE A 32 -1.45 7.09 -6.24
N ILE A 33 -1.22 7.27 -7.52
CA ILE A 33 -1.28 8.55 -8.20
C ILE A 33 -2.54 8.56 -9.06
N GLN A 34 -3.57 9.25 -8.60
CA GLN A 34 -4.77 9.52 -9.38
C GLN A 34 -4.52 10.70 -10.31
N THR A 35 -4.91 10.58 -11.57
CA THR A 35 -4.78 11.63 -12.59
C THR A 35 -6.18 12.01 -13.07
N GLU A 36 -6.57 13.27 -12.85
CA GLU A 36 -7.84 13.74 -13.39
C GLU A 36 -7.80 13.73 -14.93
N ILE A 37 -8.93 13.45 -15.56
CA ILE A 37 -9.03 13.52 -17.02
C ILE A 37 -8.67 14.95 -17.48
N GLY A 38 -7.62 15.11 -18.29
CA GLY A 38 -7.14 16.42 -18.74
C GLY A 38 -5.96 16.96 -17.94
N ALA A 39 -5.53 16.26 -16.89
CA ALA A 39 -4.27 16.52 -16.21
C ALA A 39 -3.06 16.36 -17.13
N PRO A 40 -1.96 17.07 -16.86
CA PRO A 40 -0.72 16.94 -17.63
C PRO A 40 -0.15 15.52 -17.53
N LYS A 41 0.57 15.10 -18.58
CA LYS A 41 1.22 13.77 -18.68
C LYS A 41 2.48 13.66 -17.80
N MET A 42 2.40 14.10 -16.55
CA MET A 42 3.54 14.14 -15.61
C MET A 42 3.52 13.01 -14.58
N ALA A 43 2.46 12.21 -14.51
CA ALA A 43 2.32 11.15 -13.49
C ALA A 43 3.47 10.13 -13.52
N SER A 44 4.00 9.80 -14.70
CA SER A 44 5.17 8.92 -14.83
C SER A 44 6.42 9.53 -14.21
N SER A 45 6.70 10.82 -14.47
CA SER A 45 7.84 11.53 -13.87
C SER A 45 7.70 11.68 -12.35
N ILE A 46 6.47 11.87 -11.85
CA ILE A 46 6.19 11.88 -10.42
C ILE A 46 6.50 10.50 -9.82
N LYS A 47 6.02 9.43 -10.46
CA LYS A 47 6.33 8.05 -10.06
C LYS A 47 7.84 7.79 -10.01
N GLU A 48 8.58 8.18 -11.04
CA GLU A 48 10.04 8.01 -11.08
C GLU A 48 10.75 8.76 -9.94
N ARG A 49 10.37 10.02 -9.69
CA ARG A 49 10.92 10.79 -8.57
C ARG A 49 10.66 10.12 -7.22
N LEU A 50 9.50 9.51 -7.03
CA LEU A 50 9.16 8.79 -5.80
C LEU A 50 9.98 7.52 -5.64
N ILE A 51 10.16 6.76 -6.73
CA ILE A 51 11.04 5.59 -6.76
C ILE A 51 12.45 6.00 -6.35
N GLN A 52 12.99 7.06 -6.93
CA GLN A 52 14.35 7.54 -6.63
C GLN A 52 14.48 8.08 -5.20
N LYS A 53 13.48 8.84 -4.73
CA LYS A 53 13.53 9.50 -3.41
C LYS A 53 13.40 8.51 -2.25
N TYR A 54 12.59 7.47 -2.41
CA TYR A 54 12.24 6.54 -1.35
C TYR A 54 12.74 5.11 -1.60
N TYR A 55 13.45 4.87 -2.71
CA TYR A 55 13.94 3.55 -3.13
C TYR A 55 12.84 2.48 -3.16
N LEU A 56 11.66 2.86 -3.63
CA LEU A 56 10.49 1.99 -3.65
C LEU A 56 10.50 1.11 -4.91
N PRO A 57 10.11 -0.17 -4.80
CA PRO A 57 9.83 -0.99 -5.97
C PRO A 57 8.73 -0.37 -6.83
N SER A 58 8.93 -0.33 -8.15
CA SER A 58 7.99 0.30 -9.10
C SER A 58 6.57 -0.27 -9.04
N ASN A 59 6.42 -1.55 -8.66
CA ASN A 59 5.13 -2.22 -8.51
C ASN A 59 4.31 -1.73 -7.30
N ARG A 60 4.91 -0.98 -6.37
CA ARG A 60 4.23 -0.36 -5.22
C ARG A 60 3.55 0.96 -5.57
N ILE A 61 3.87 1.55 -6.73
CA ILE A 61 3.30 2.82 -7.17
C ILE A 61 2.43 2.56 -8.40
N LYS A 62 1.12 2.78 -8.25
CA LYS A 62 0.13 2.63 -9.32
C LYS A 62 -0.38 4.00 -9.76
N ILE A 63 -0.64 4.14 -11.05
CA ILE A 63 -1.22 5.35 -11.64
C ILE A 63 -2.60 5.00 -12.16
N TYR A 64 -3.61 5.76 -11.76
CA TYR A 64 -4.98 5.61 -12.26
C TYR A 64 -5.46 6.89 -12.91
N ARG A 65 -6.27 6.77 -13.95
CA ARG A 65 -6.97 7.89 -14.56
C ARG A 65 -8.41 7.91 -14.08
N VAL A 66 -8.84 9.05 -13.53
CA VAL A 66 -10.13 9.18 -12.86
C VAL A 66 -10.84 10.47 -13.30
N LYS A 67 -12.16 10.50 -13.20
CA LYS A 67 -12.93 11.73 -13.46
C LYS A 67 -12.68 12.77 -12.37
N ASN A 68 -12.80 12.35 -11.11
CA ASN A 68 -12.53 13.13 -9.91
C ASN A 68 -11.62 12.32 -8.99
N CYS A 69 -10.71 13.00 -8.30
CA CYS A 69 -9.88 12.38 -7.28
C CYS A 69 -10.65 12.22 -5.97
N GLU A 70 -10.62 11.02 -5.41
CA GLU A 70 -11.29 10.70 -4.14
C GLU A 70 -10.46 9.67 -3.38
N SER A 71 -10.30 9.85 -2.07
CA SER A 71 -9.60 8.84 -1.25
C SER A 71 -10.47 7.58 -1.16
N LYS A 72 -9.92 6.43 -1.56
CA LYS A 72 -10.67 5.18 -1.64
C LYS A 72 -10.36 4.23 -0.49
N GLU A 73 -9.09 4.13 -0.08
CA GLU A 73 -8.68 3.09 0.86
C GLU A 73 -7.83 3.61 2.02
N ARG A 74 -8.13 3.13 3.24
CA ARG A 74 -7.49 3.58 4.49
C ARG A 74 -6.00 3.24 4.61
N PHE A 75 -5.49 2.31 3.80
CA PHE A 75 -4.09 1.84 3.88
C PHE A 75 -3.26 2.20 2.65
N ARG A 76 -3.72 3.19 1.88
CA ARG A 76 -3.00 3.71 0.71
C ARG A 76 -2.64 5.17 0.91
N LEU A 77 -1.45 5.52 0.43
CA LEU A 77 -1.09 6.92 0.24
C LEU A 77 -1.57 7.32 -1.15
N GLU A 78 -2.49 8.26 -1.22
CA GLU A 78 -3.10 8.65 -2.48
C GLU A 78 -2.76 10.11 -2.80
N TRP A 79 -2.20 10.34 -3.98
CA TRP A 79 -1.97 11.67 -4.55
C TRP A 79 -2.89 11.89 -5.73
N CYS A 80 -3.35 13.12 -5.90
CA CYS A 80 -4.18 13.58 -6.99
C CYS A 80 -3.40 14.59 -7.84
N LEU A 81 -3.20 14.28 -9.12
CA LEU A 81 -2.75 15.23 -10.11
C LEU A 81 -3.98 15.86 -10.78
N LYS A 82 -4.25 17.10 -10.41
CA LYS A 82 -5.36 17.92 -10.91
C LYS A 82 -5.16 18.29 -12.38
N LYS A 83 -6.26 18.65 -13.05
CA LYS A 83 -6.23 19.28 -14.39
C LYS A 83 -5.33 20.52 -14.46
N THR A 84 -5.29 21.30 -13.38
CA THR A 84 -4.48 22.51 -13.23
C THR A 84 -2.97 22.22 -13.17
N GLY A 85 -2.58 20.95 -13.00
CA GLY A 85 -1.18 20.54 -12.80
C GLY A 85 -0.77 20.42 -11.34
N ASP A 86 -1.66 20.79 -10.40
CA ASP A 86 -1.39 20.68 -8.98
C ASP A 86 -1.35 19.21 -8.53
N LEU A 87 -0.32 18.85 -7.77
CA LEU A 87 -0.22 17.55 -7.11
C LEU A 87 -0.63 17.69 -5.64
N LEU A 88 -1.78 17.12 -5.29
CA LEU A 88 -2.37 17.20 -3.95
C LEU A 88 -2.34 15.83 -3.27
N GLU A 89 -1.98 15.79 -1.99
CA GLU A 89 -2.17 14.60 -1.18
C GLU A 89 -3.62 14.50 -0.73
N LEU A 90 -4.26 13.36 -1.02
CA LEU A 90 -5.60 13.11 -0.54
C LEU A 90 -5.53 12.76 0.95
N PRO A 91 -6.29 13.47 1.80
CA PRO A 91 -6.24 13.27 3.24
C PRO A 91 -6.77 11.89 3.60
N ASN A 92 -5.99 11.15 4.38
CA ASN A 92 -6.38 9.87 4.95
C ASN A 92 -5.86 9.79 6.38
N LYS A 93 -6.64 9.17 7.27
CA LYS A 93 -6.34 9.03 8.69
C LYS A 93 -4.96 8.40 8.95
N ASN A 94 -4.48 7.57 8.03
CA ASN A 94 -3.23 6.82 8.17
C ASN A 94 -2.04 7.40 7.39
N ASN A 95 -2.15 8.57 6.75
CA ASN A 95 -1.06 9.13 5.93
C ASN A 95 0.25 9.26 6.70
N SER A 96 0.21 9.66 7.98
CA SER A 96 1.41 9.77 8.82
C SER A 96 2.11 8.43 9.04
N LEU A 97 1.33 7.38 9.33
CA LEU A 97 1.87 6.02 9.50
C LEU A 97 2.47 5.51 8.19
N ILE A 98 1.76 5.68 7.07
CA ILE A 98 2.22 5.26 5.75
C ILE A 98 3.52 6.00 5.37
N LYS A 99 3.61 7.31 5.62
CA LYS A 99 4.84 8.10 5.41
C LYS A 99 5.99 7.60 6.25
N THR A 100 5.74 7.24 7.51
CA THR A 100 6.76 6.66 8.38
C THR A 100 7.27 5.34 7.82
N SER A 101 6.36 4.47 7.34
CA SER A 101 6.73 3.21 6.67
C SER A 101 7.55 3.43 5.40
N LEU A 102 7.30 4.49 4.63
CA LEU A 102 8.11 4.84 3.46
C LEU A 102 9.56 5.20 3.81
N LEU A 103 9.81 5.81 4.98
CA LEU A 103 11.16 6.16 5.41
C LEU A 103 12.01 4.93 5.74
N VAL A 104 11.39 3.80 6.09
CA VAL A 104 12.11 2.54 6.35
C VAL A 104 12.84 2.06 5.09
N PHE A 105 12.19 2.11 3.92
CA PHE A 105 12.82 1.75 2.64
C PHE A 105 14.05 2.61 2.33
N ARG A 106 13.98 3.91 2.64
CA ARG A 106 15.11 4.82 2.46
C ARG A 106 16.28 4.48 3.39
N ARG A 107 16.01 4.15 4.67
CA ARG A 107 17.07 3.79 5.62
C ARG A 107 17.77 2.49 5.23
N ILE A 108 17.00 1.44 4.91
CA ILE A 108 17.56 0.15 4.47
C ILE A 108 18.55 0.33 3.31
N LYS A 109 18.24 1.24 2.36
CA LYS A 109 19.15 1.48 1.24
C LYS A 109 20.40 2.28 1.61
N ASN A 110 20.32 3.17 2.58
CA ASN A 110 21.48 3.96 3.03
C ASN A 110 22.45 3.14 3.90
N ASP A 111 21.96 2.10 4.56
CA ASP A 111 22.75 1.20 5.42
C ASP A 111 23.40 0.03 4.63
N GLN A 112 23.20 -0.03 3.30
CA GLN A 112 23.78 -1.00 2.35
C GLN A 112 24.84 -0.34 1.46
#